data_AF-A0A091QF80-F1
#
_entry.id   AF-A0A091QF80-F1
#
_cell.length_a   1.000
_cell.length_b   1.000
_cell.length_c   1.000
_cell.angle_alpha   90.00
_cell.angle_beta   90.00
_cell.angle_gamma   90.00
#
_symmetry.space_group_name_H-M   'P 1'
#
loop_
_entity.id
_entity.type
_entity.pdbx_description
1 polymer ?
#
loop_
_entity_poly.entity_id
_entity_poly.type
_entity_poly.pdbx_seq_one_letter_code
_entity_poly.pdbx_strand_id
1 'polypeptide(L)'
;IQEENSKKEYEVVGRFPLVDPWWRVNVKAKKVGSKYFMQGYPSYFLRTDPEENNRQVFSLFLKECHVPEVFKQKFFTWLPENSMLSFRSLEENLKRFQVSHLKTKEQKRDTKDYDIFYYVLKSFAGRAVLVALTFPMILEFLPILLPRHFCSLLDTVCWQAKTEDNSGTDDEEVHFQDNMLTKLDEILKNEPWKLGFSRKITYKELNLSYCEATWAAFCQCEHLLWKIPDLQKNALILYDQLKKRCREMGHTYEDQDELAHFVSKDMSIEHVWQSLEFMKDQNIVIREKKLVFLPHLYKSEKDIAMCIGDLMSKCSWKLDVDVRKLLNTSEASKEMVDKKMDVSQAHEMEHLKEDSLDNHNGENHFPEMEVGSVSGTQSKAEVDLDQVTAMEKICSNPVTIISGKGGCGKSTTVSCLFRHLKQVEKEVEAASKDFEEDLEASEEWNTFDHHLESENIYTQKNLNVLFTAPTGRAASLLHEKTNLPAYTLHQIIYSFRSWRQTEQAQAWKFSNVTVLIVDEGSLVSVHVLSLVLRLLCEHAQLAKLIILG
;
A
#
# COMPACT_ATOMS: atom_id res chain seq x y z
N ILE A 1 -4.55 9.39 34.46
CA ILE A 1 -5.06 10.72 34.08
C ILE A 1 -5.69 11.35 35.32
N GLN A 2 -5.33 12.59 35.64
CA GLN A 2 -5.91 13.32 36.76
C GLN A 2 -7.04 14.22 36.25
N GLU A 3 -8.23 14.10 36.82
CA GLU A 3 -9.37 14.96 36.49
C GLU A 3 -9.19 16.37 37.08
N GLU A 4 -9.36 17.41 36.26
CA GLU A 4 -9.07 18.81 36.62
C GLU A 4 -9.94 19.31 37.78
N ASN A 5 -11.24 18.97 37.78
CA ASN A 5 -12.20 19.45 38.78
C ASN A 5 -12.13 18.70 40.11
N SER A 6 -11.92 17.38 40.07
CA SER A 6 -12.00 16.51 41.26
C SER A 6 -10.63 16.12 41.81
N LYS A 7 -9.55 16.38 41.05
CA LYS A 7 -8.17 15.90 41.28
C LYS A 7 -8.05 14.38 41.43
N LYS A 8 -9.09 13.61 41.10
CA LYS A 8 -9.07 12.15 41.17
C LYS A 8 -8.24 11.57 40.02
N GLU A 9 -7.51 10.51 40.34
CA GLU A 9 -6.70 9.79 39.36
C GLU A 9 -7.46 8.59 38.83
N TYR A 10 -7.46 8.46 37.50
CA TYR A 10 -8.07 7.37 36.76
C TYR A 10 -7.02 6.64 35.94
N GLU A 11 -7.02 5.31 36.04
CA GLU A 11 -6.25 4.44 35.15
C GLU A 11 -7.04 4.27 33.84
N VAL A 12 -6.60 4.98 32.79
CA VAL A 12 -7.22 4.95 31.45
C VAL A 12 -6.26 4.28 30.48
N VAL A 13 -6.72 3.22 29.84
CA VAL A 13 -5.96 2.45 28.84
C VAL A 13 -6.41 2.87 27.44
N GLY A 14 -5.45 3.29 26.60
CA GLY A 14 -5.72 3.78 25.25
C GLY A 14 -4.44 4.19 24.51
N ARG A 15 -4.60 4.61 23.25
CA ARG A 15 -3.54 5.22 22.45
C ARG A 15 -3.50 6.73 22.69
N PHE A 16 -2.49 7.20 23.39
CA PHE A 16 -2.25 8.63 23.61
C PHE A 16 -1.00 9.04 22.82
N PRO A 17 -1.14 9.81 21.73
CA PRO A 17 0.00 10.38 21.00
C PRO A 17 0.91 11.25 21.85
N LEU A 18 0.33 12.01 22.79
CA LEU A 18 1.04 12.88 23.71
C LEU A 18 0.67 12.49 25.14
N VAL A 19 1.69 12.33 26.00
CA VAL A 19 1.54 11.85 27.39
C VAL A 19 2.18 12.78 28.42
N ASP A 20 2.80 13.85 27.96
CA ASP A 20 3.59 14.76 28.80
C ASP A 20 2.73 15.57 29.78
N PRO A 21 3.30 16.00 30.92
CA PRO A 21 2.54 16.63 32.01
C PRO A 21 1.98 18.02 31.68
N TRP A 22 2.45 18.69 30.62
CA TRP A 22 1.95 19.99 30.18
C TRP A 22 0.70 19.92 29.30
N TRP A 23 0.21 18.71 28.99
CA TRP A 23 -1.02 18.53 28.23
C TRP A 23 -2.25 18.40 29.16
N ARG A 24 -3.33 19.06 28.78
CA ARG A 24 -4.71 18.75 29.18
C ARG A 24 -5.32 17.88 28.08
N VAL A 25 -6.00 16.82 28.48
CA VAL A 25 -6.54 15.82 27.56
C VAL A 25 -8.03 15.66 27.82
N ASN A 26 -8.84 15.82 26.76
CA ASN A 26 -10.25 15.46 26.79
C ASN A 26 -10.42 14.10 26.11
N VAL A 27 -11.00 13.13 26.83
CA VAL A 27 -11.14 11.75 26.35
C VAL A 27 -12.47 11.14 26.81
N LYS A 28 -13.20 10.52 25.88
CA LYS A 28 -14.35 9.68 26.20
C LYS A 28 -13.85 8.30 26.61
N ALA A 29 -14.19 7.84 27.81
CA ALA A 29 -13.74 6.55 28.32
C ALA A 29 -14.91 5.70 28.84
N LYS A 30 -14.90 4.41 28.53
CA LYS A 30 -15.88 3.43 29.02
C LYS A 30 -15.26 2.61 30.15
N LYS A 31 -15.96 2.55 31.29
CA LYS A 31 -15.56 1.72 32.42
C LYS A 31 -15.81 0.24 32.11
N VAL A 32 -14.78 -0.58 32.22
CA VAL A 32 -14.87 -2.04 32.11
C VAL A 32 -14.13 -2.63 33.32
N GLY A 33 -14.90 -3.05 34.33
CA GLY A 33 -14.34 -3.49 35.61
C GLY A 33 -13.73 -2.34 36.41
N SER A 34 -12.46 -2.49 36.81
CA SER A 34 -11.70 -1.48 37.57
C SER A 34 -10.97 -0.46 36.67
N LYS A 35 -10.84 -0.73 35.37
CA LYS A 35 -10.11 0.13 34.42
C LYS A 35 -11.06 0.87 33.48
N TYR A 36 -10.60 2.01 33.00
CA TYR A 36 -11.27 2.79 31.97
C TYR A 36 -10.58 2.54 30.63
N PHE A 37 -11.36 2.23 29.60
CA PHE A 37 -10.85 2.07 28.24
C PHE A 37 -11.28 3.24 27.39
N MET A 38 -10.33 3.84 26.67
CA MET A 38 -10.60 4.97 25.78
C MET A 38 -11.53 4.54 24.63
N GLN A 39 -12.51 5.39 24.32
CA GLN A 39 -13.44 5.24 23.21
C GLN A 39 -13.23 6.39 22.22
N GLY A 40 -12.65 6.11 21.06
CA GLY A 40 -12.26 7.14 20.07
C GLY A 40 -10.82 7.61 20.25
N TYR A 41 -10.55 8.88 19.96
CA TYR A 41 -9.24 9.51 20.11
C TYR A 41 -9.30 10.72 21.04
N PRO A 42 -8.19 11.10 21.69
CA PRO A 42 -8.17 12.22 22.62
C PRO A 42 -8.01 13.58 21.93
N SER A 43 -8.60 14.64 22.50
CA SER A 43 -8.28 16.03 22.16
C SER A 43 -7.24 16.58 23.13
N TYR A 44 -6.31 17.41 22.63
CA TYR A 44 -5.21 17.97 23.41
C TYR A 44 -5.33 19.48 23.54
N PHE A 45 -5.06 19.99 24.74
CA PHE A 45 -4.99 21.40 25.06
C PHE A 45 -3.72 21.68 25.84
N LEU A 46 -3.00 22.74 25.53
CA LEU A 46 -1.82 23.12 26.29
C LEU A 46 -2.23 23.74 27.63
N ARG A 47 -1.54 23.36 28.72
CA ARG A 47 -1.66 24.05 30.01
C ARG A 47 -0.99 25.41 29.88
N THR A 48 -1.79 26.47 29.84
CA THR A 48 -1.32 27.86 29.71
C THR A 48 -1.48 28.66 30.99
N ASP A 49 -2.18 28.12 31.98
CA ASP A 49 -2.47 28.77 33.25
C ASP A 49 -1.26 28.71 34.21
N PRO A 50 -0.97 29.80 34.96
CA PRO A 50 0.15 29.86 35.88
C PRO A 50 -0.16 29.12 37.20
N GLU A 51 0.32 27.89 37.36
CA GLU A 51 0.28 27.14 38.63
C GLU A 51 1.67 27.08 39.29
N GLU A 52 1.72 26.89 40.61
CA GLU A 52 2.95 26.82 41.43
C GLU A 52 3.96 25.77 40.94
N ASN A 53 3.51 24.72 40.25
CA ASN A 53 4.35 23.62 39.75
C ASN A 53 4.95 23.86 38.35
N ASN A 54 4.70 25.00 37.72
CA ASN A 54 5.12 25.24 36.34
C ASN A 54 6.64 25.12 36.16
N ARG A 55 7.48 25.55 37.12
CA ARG A 55 8.95 25.44 37.01
C ARG A 55 9.43 23.98 36.87
N GLN A 56 8.78 23.03 37.56
CA GLN A 56 9.10 21.60 37.45
C GLN A 56 8.64 21.04 36.10
N VAL A 57 7.44 21.41 35.65
CA VAL A 57 6.90 21.01 34.33
C VAL A 57 7.77 21.57 33.20
N PHE A 58 8.26 22.80 33.30
CA PHE A 58 9.21 23.40 32.35
C PHE A 58 10.56 22.68 32.35
N SER A 59 11.07 22.27 33.52
CA SER A 59 12.30 21.49 33.60
C SER A 59 12.16 20.14 32.90
N LEU A 60 11.02 19.46 33.08
CA LEU A 60 10.67 18.24 32.35
C LEU A 60 10.55 18.50 30.84
N PHE A 61 9.90 19.59 30.44
CA PHE A 61 9.78 19.98 29.03
C PHE A 61 11.15 20.17 28.37
N LEU A 62 12.06 20.93 28.99
CA LEU A 62 13.41 21.12 28.46
C LEU A 62 14.20 19.80 28.43
N LYS A 63 13.92 18.87 29.35
CA LYS A 63 14.52 17.52 29.33
C LYS A 63 14.02 16.70 28.13
N GLU A 64 12.72 16.69 27.87
CA GLU A 64 12.13 16.03 26.70
C GLU A 64 12.54 16.70 25.38
N CYS A 65 12.86 18.00 25.40
CA CYS A 65 13.45 18.70 24.25
C CYS A 65 14.95 18.39 24.03
N HIS A 66 15.53 17.49 24.84
CA HIS A 66 16.96 17.14 24.82
C HIS A 66 17.92 18.32 25.01
N VAL A 67 17.50 19.33 25.78
CA VAL A 67 18.36 20.46 26.13
C VAL A 67 19.45 19.98 27.11
N PRO A 68 20.74 20.26 26.86
CA PRO A 68 21.80 19.94 27.79
C PRO A 68 21.61 20.56 29.18
N GLU A 69 21.96 19.80 30.22
CA GLU A 69 21.69 20.18 31.62
C GLU A 69 22.40 21.48 32.04
N VAL A 70 23.57 21.75 31.46
CA VAL A 70 24.34 22.99 31.64
C VAL A 70 23.53 24.22 31.22
N PHE A 71 22.74 24.12 30.15
CA PHE A 71 21.91 25.22 29.68
C PHE A 71 20.64 25.40 30.50
N LYS A 72 20.05 24.29 30.98
CA LYS A 72 18.91 24.37 31.91
C LYS A 72 19.27 25.09 33.21
N GLN A 73 20.42 24.75 33.79
CA GLN A 73 20.89 25.39 35.02
C GLN A 73 21.15 26.89 34.81
N LYS A 74 21.75 27.28 33.68
CA LYS A 74 21.95 28.69 33.32
C LYS A 74 20.62 29.43 33.10
N PHE A 75 19.65 28.79 32.46
CA PHE A 75 18.32 29.34 32.25
C PHE A 75 17.56 29.57 33.57
N PHE A 76 17.55 28.57 34.46
CA PHE A 76 16.86 28.68 35.74
C PHE A 76 17.55 29.59 36.75
N THR A 77 18.86 29.82 36.62
CA THR A 77 19.60 30.81 37.44
C THR A 77 19.42 32.24 36.94
N TRP A 78 19.25 32.43 35.62
CA TRP A 78 18.87 33.72 35.05
C TRP A 78 17.44 34.13 35.40
N LEU A 79 16.54 33.16 35.51
CA LEU A 79 15.11 33.42 35.73
C LEU A 79 14.80 33.83 37.19
N PRO A 80 14.07 34.94 37.44
CA PRO A 80 13.69 35.35 38.79
C PRO A 80 12.82 34.30 39.51
N GLU A 81 13.03 34.09 40.80
CA GLU A 81 12.28 33.09 41.61
C GLU A 81 10.76 33.31 41.62
N ASN A 82 10.30 34.55 41.43
CA ASN A 82 8.88 34.94 41.42
C ASN A 82 8.26 35.06 40.02
N SER A 83 8.96 34.64 38.97
CA SER A 83 8.43 34.72 37.60
C SER A 83 7.45 33.58 37.34
N MET A 84 6.20 33.93 37.03
CA MET A 84 5.18 32.96 36.63
C MET A 84 5.47 32.48 35.20
N LEU A 85 6.25 31.39 35.10
CA LEU A 85 6.52 30.73 33.82
C LEU A 85 5.22 30.17 33.24
N SER A 86 4.88 30.60 32.04
CA SER A 86 3.76 30.08 31.26
C SER A 86 4.22 29.72 29.85
N PHE A 87 3.59 28.72 29.24
CA PHE A 87 3.99 28.31 27.89
C PHE A 87 3.70 29.41 26.86
N ARG A 88 2.77 30.32 27.16
CA ARG A 88 2.49 31.52 26.34
C ARG A 88 3.65 32.51 26.28
N SER A 89 4.43 32.61 27.37
CA SER A 89 5.60 33.48 27.44
C SER A 89 6.91 32.73 27.13
N LEU A 90 6.84 31.44 26.77
CA LEU A 90 8.02 30.59 26.55
C LEU A 90 8.90 31.14 25.43
N GLU A 91 8.32 31.49 24.28
CA GLU A 91 9.06 32.03 23.15
C GLU A 91 9.75 33.36 23.53
N GLU A 92 9.01 34.28 24.15
CA GLU A 92 9.56 35.56 24.59
C GLU A 92 10.66 35.40 25.65
N ASN A 93 10.48 34.49 26.61
CA ASN A 93 11.46 34.25 27.67
C ASN A 93 12.73 33.58 27.13
N LEU A 94 12.61 32.65 26.17
CA LEU A 94 13.76 32.05 25.50
C LEU A 94 14.53 33.07 24.65
N LYS A 95 13.82 33.94 23.92
CA LYS A 95 14.45 35.06 23.18
C LYS A 95 15.14 36.06 24.12
N ARG A 96 14.51 36.43 25.24
CA ARG A 96 15.11 37.32 26.26
C ARG A 96 16.37 36.71 26.89
N PHE A 97 16.38 35.40 27.13
CA PHE A 97 17.55 34.68 27.62
C PHE A 97 18.70 34.66 26.60
N GLN A 98 18.39 34.50 25.32
CA GLN A 98 19.37 34.57 24.22
C GLN A 98 20.01 35.97 24.15
N VAL A 99 19.19 37.03 24.16
CA VAL A 99 19.65 38.43 24.07
C VAL A 99 20.45 38.86 25.31
N SER A 100 20.09 38.41 26.52
CA SER A 100 20.79 38.76 27.75
C SER A 100 22.20 38.14 27.81
N HIS A 101 22.38 36.93 27.28
CA HIS A 101 23.68 36.28 27.21
C HIS A 101 24.57 36.80 26.06
N LEU A 102 23.97 37.23 24.93
CA LEU A 102 24.69 37.87 23.83
C LEU A 102 25.36 39.19 24.24
N LYS A 103 24.73 39.98 25.12
CA LYS A 103 25.31 41.25 25.63
C LYS A 103 26.50 41.06 26.58
N THR A 104 26.75 39.83 27.07
CA THR A 104 27.71 39.57 28.15
C THR A 104 29.07 39.06 27.65
N LYS A 105 29.24 38.70 26.36
CA LYS A 105 30.52 38.20 25.84
C LYS A 105 30.85 38.74 24.44
N GLU A 106 31.78 39.70 24.39
CA GLU A 106 32.67 39.87 23.23
C GLU A 106 33.55 38.61 23.11
N GLN A 107 33.14 37.60 22.33
CA GLN A 107 34.06 36.74 21.59
C GLN A 107 33.29 35.71 20.75
N LYS A 108 33.51 35.82 19.43
CA LYS A 108 33.12 34.87 18.37
C LYS A 108 33.52 33.43 18.74
N ARG A 109 32.57 32.61 19.17
CA ARG A 109 32.56 31.15 18.96
C ARG A 109 31.12 30.73 18.69
N ASP A 110 30.95 29.96 17.63
CA ASP A 110 29.73 29.44 17.01
C ASP A 110 28.40 29.80 17.70
N THR A 111 27.60 30.60 16.99
CA THR A 111 26.21 31.00 17.32
C THR A 111 25.24 29.83 17.55
N LYS A 112 25.67 28.58 17.33
CA LYS A 112 24.89 27.35 17.52
C LYS A 112 24.95 26.78 18.95
N ASP A 113 25.89 27.24 19.77
CA ASP A 113 26.21 26.58 21.04
C ASP A 113 25.36 27.02 22.25
N TYR A 114 24.47 28.01 22.11
CA TYR A 114 23.69 28.56 23.24
C TYR A 114 22.20 28.74 22.95
N ASP A 115 21.69 28.10 21.90
CA ASP A 115 20.32 28.29 21.52
C ASP A 115 19.42 27.17 22.08
N ILE A 116 18.86 27.40 23.28
CA ILE A 116 17.82 26.52 23.84
C ILE A 116 16.62 26.45 22.88
N PHE A 117 16.33 27.53 22.16
CA PHE A 117 15.27 27.59 21.17
C PHE A 117 15.54 26.61 20.02
N TYR A 118 16.78 26.51 19.54
CA TYR A 118 17.18 25.51 18.53
C TYR A 118 16.86 24.06 18.96
N TYR A 119 17.13 23.69 20.23
CA TYR A 119 16.77 22.37 20.74
C TYR A 119 15.26 22.14 20.79
N VAL A 120 14.51 23.17 21.21
CA VAL A 120 13.04 23.14 21.20
C VAL A 120 12.50 22.95 19.77
N LEU A 121 13.01 23.72 18.79
CA LEU A 121 12.62 23.62 17.38
C LEU A 121 12.95 22.25 16.76
N LYS A 122 14.05 21.62 17.19
CA LYS A 122 14.49 20.32 16.67
C LYS A 122 13.73 19.16 17.32
N SER A 123 13.28 19.31 18.55
CA SER A 123 12.58 18.27 19.30
C SER A 123 11.11 18.14 18.91
N PHE A 124 10.58 16.91 18.93
CA PHE A 124 9.16 16.67 18.71
C PHE A 124 8.27 17.35 19.77
N ALA A 125 8.66 17.26 21.05
CA ALA A 125 7.94 17.89 22.16
C ALA A 125 7.85 19.41 21.99
N GLY A 126 8.94 20.06 21.60
CA GLY A 126 8.96 21.50 21.35
C GLY A 126 8.11 21.91 20.15
N ARG A 127 8.19 21.18 19.03
CA ARG A 127 7.32 21.41 17.86
C ARG A 127 5.84 21.29 18.23
N ALA A 128 5.46 20.25 18.97
CA ALA A 128 4.07 20.04 19.39
C ALA A 128 3.56 21.21 20.25
N VAL A 129 4.36 21.71 21.18
CA VAL A 129 4.01 22.88 22.01
C VAL A 129 3.89 24.15 21.18
N LEU A 130 4.80 24.40 20.24
CA LEU A 130 4.73 25.57 19.36
C LEU A 130 3.49 25.54 18.45
N VAL A 131 3.14 24.37 17.93
CA VAL A 131 1.89 24.19 17.17
C VAL A 131 0.67 24.42 18.07
N ALA A 132 0.70 23.99 19.33
CA ALA A 132 -0.38 24.25 20.28
C ALA A 132 -0.62 25.73 20.57
N LEU A 133 0.47 26.51 20.63
CA LEU A 133 0.42 27.94 20.88
C LEU A 133 -0.09 28.71 19.65
N THR A 134 0.33 28.27 18.46
CA THR A 134 0.03 28.97 17.20
C THR A 134 -1.34 28.54 16.61
N PHE A 135 -1.65 27.24 16.68
CA PHE A 135 -2.83 26.62 16.07
C PHE A 135 -3.51 25.63 17.03
N PRO A 136 -4.22 26.13 18.07
CA PRO A 136 -4.84 25.27 19.08
C PRO A 136 -5.87 24.29 18.50
N MET A 137 -6.59 24.69 17.44
CA MET A 137 -7.59 23.86 16.75
C MET A 137 -6.98 22.57 16.18
N ILE A 138 -5.71 22.60 15.76
CA ILE A 138 -5.04 21.43 15.21
C ILE A 138 -4.91 20.36 16.29
N LEU A 139 -4.53 20.72 17.51
CA LEU A 139 -4.34 19.74 18.60
C LEU A 139 -5.67 19.29 19.22
N GLU A 140 -6.70 20.11 19.09
CA GLU A 140 -8.05 19.75 19.51
C GLU A 140 -8.70 18.73 18.56
N PHE A 141 -8.67 18.98 17.25
CA PHE A 141 -9.47 18.22 16.28
C PHE A 141 -8.68 17.21 15.44
N LEU A 142 -7.41 17.50 15.10
CA LEU A 142 -6.62 16.63 14.21
C LEU A 142 -6.34 15.23 14.78
N PRO A 143 -6.10 15.03 16.10
CA PRO A 143 -5.94 13.68 16.64
C PRO A 143 -7.19 12.80 16.46
N ILE A 144 -8.38 13.42 16.44
CA ILE A 144 -9.66 12.73 16.25
C ILE A 144 -9.91 12.47 14.76
N LEU A 145 -9.74 13.50 13.93
CA LEU A 145 -10.02 13.43 12.50
C LEU A 145 -9.00 12.55 11.77
N LEU A 146 -7.72 12.69 12.09
CA LEU A 146 -6.59 12.12 11.33
C LEU A 146 -5.52 11.51 12.26
N PRO A 147 -5.88 10.50 13.07
CA PRO A 147 -5.01 9.96 14.12
C PRO A 147 -3.69 9.37 13.63
N ARG A 148 -3.68 8.76 12.44
CA ARG A 148 -2.48 8.11 11.87
C ARG A 148 -1.47 9.13 11.33
N HIS A 149 -1.96 10.30 10.93
CA HIS A 149 -1.15 11.35 10.33
C HIS A 149 -0.72 12.38 11.36
N PHE A 150 -1.45 12.54 12.47
CA PHE A 150 -1.18 13.52 13.51
C PHE A 150 0.30 13.65 13.91
N CYS A 151 0.94 12.54 14.34
CA CYS A 151 2.35 12.60 14.74
C CYS A 151 3.28 12.91 13.57
N SER A 152 3.02 12.36 12.38
CA SER A 152 3.82 12.62 11.19
C SER A 152 3.73 14.09 10.78
N LEU A 153 2.57 14.71 10.92
CA LEU A 153 2.36 16.11 10.58
C LEU A 153 3.09 17.03 11.54
N LEU A 154 3.07 16.74 12.85
CA LEU A 154 3.83 17.49 13.86
C LEU A 154 5.34 17.35 13.68
N ASP A 155 5.81 16.22 13.16
CA ASP A 155 7.24 15.98 12.93
C ASP A 155 7.75 16.59 11.61
N THR A 156 6.85 16.87 10.65
CA THR A 156 7.22 17.50 9.37
C THR A 156 7.45 19.02 9.50
N VAL A 157 7.05 19.61 10.63
CA VAL A 157 7.10 21.06 10.86
C VAL A 157 8.54 21.56 10.96
N CYS A 158 8.95 22.37 9.99
CA CYS A 158 10.23 23.07 9.98
C CYS A 158 10.05 24.53 10.39
N TRP A 159 10.47 24.87 11.61
CA TRP A 159 10.66 26.25 12.03
C TRP A 159 12.08 26.68 11.62
N GLN A 160 12.20 27.50 10.57
CA GLN A 160 13.50 28.06 10.16
C GLN A 160 13.70 29.43 10.83
N ALA A 161 14.79 29.59 11.56
CA ALA A 161 15.34 30.92 11.82
C ALA A 161 16.13 31.33 10.57
N LYS A 162 15.73 32.40 9.89
CA LYS A 162 16.59 33.00 8.87
C LYS A 162 17.81 33.59 9.58
N THR A 163 19.00 33.06 9.31
CA THR A 163 20.21 33.87 9.39
C THR A 163 20.28 34.67 8.10
N GLU A 164 19.82 35.92 8.12
CA GLU A 164 20.05 36.85 7.01
C GLU A 164 21.52 37.25 7.00
N ASP A 165 22.29 36.72 6.05
CA ASP A 165 23.44 37.45 5.54
C ASP A 165 22.92 38.72 4.85
N ASN A 166 23.24 39.86 5.44
CA ASN A 166 23.22 41.23 4.89
C ASN A 166 21.86 41.88 4.55
N SER A 167 21.20 42.46 5.54
CA SER A 167 20.90 43.92 5.55
C SER A 167 20.32 44.33 6.91
N GLY A 168 20.96 45.28 7.58
CA GLY A 168 20.59 45.70 8.93
C GLY A 168 19.22 46.36 9.01
N THR A 169 18.32 45.70 9.73
CA THR A 169 17.31 46.29 10.61
C THR A 169 16.98 45.23 11.66
N ASP A 170 17.19 45.58 12.93
CA ASP A 170 16.96 44.73 14.10
C ASP A 170 15.46 44.41 14.24
N ASP A 171 15.02 43.28 13.69
CA ASP A 171 13.83 42.54 14.12
C ASP A 171 13.96 41.09 13.58
N GLU A 172 14.62 40.23 14.36
CA GLU A 172 14.68 38.78 14.09
C GLU A 172 13.32 38.13 14.41
N GLU A 173 12.31 38.35 13.56
CA GLU A 173 11.08 37.57 13.57
C GLU A 173 11.34 36.19 12.93
N VAL A 174 11.33 35.14 13.76
CA VAL A 174 11.29 33.74 13.30
C VAL A 174 9.95 33.51 12.62
N HIS A 175 9.90 33.68 11.30
CA HIS A 175 8.68 33.44 10.55
C HIS A 175 8.36 31.95 10.43
N PHE A 176 7.14 31.58 10.84
CA PHE A 176 6.55 30.26 10.58
C PHE A 176 6.34 30.07 9.07
N GLN A 177 7.15 29.23 8.43
CA GLN A 177 7.03 28.91 7.00
C GLN A 177 6.47 27.51 6.76
N ASP A 178 5.40 27.14 7.47
CA ASP A 178 4.60 25.98 7.07
C ASP A 178 3.26 26.41 6.47
N ASN A 179 3.28 26.56 5.14
CA ASN A 179 2.09 26.80 4.32
C ASN A 179 1.06 25.67 4.48
N MET A 180 1.46 24.48 4.95
CA MET A 180 0.56 23.34 5.11
C MET A 180 -0.28 23.47 6.39
N LEU A 181 0.32 23.80 7.53
CA LEU A 181 -0.39 23.92 8.81
C LEU A 181 -1.26 25.17 8.89
N THR A 182 -0.82 26.28 8.29
CA THR A 182 -1.66 27.48 8.14
C THR A 182 -2.92 27.17 7.33
N LYS A 183 -2.78 26.53 6.17
CA LYS A 183 -3.92 26.05 5.36
C LYS A 183 -4.79 25.05 6.12
N LEU A 184 -4.20 24.14 6.88
CA LEU A 184 -4.94 23.16 7.66
C LEU A 184 -5.80 23.83 8.75
N ASP A 185 -5.24 24.82 9.44
CA ASP A 185 -5.98 25.62 10.43
C ASP A 185 -7.09 26.45 9.77
N GLU A 186 -6.84 27.05 8.60
CA GLU A 186 -7.88 27.72 7.80
C GLU A 186 -9.02 26.77 7.39
N ILE A 187 -8.68 25.56 6.96
CA ILE A 187 -9.66 24.52 6.64
C ILE A 187 -10.47 24.14 7.88
N LEU A 188 -9.84 23.94 9.04
CA LEU A 188 -10.53 23.62 10.29
C LEU A 188 -11.43 24.78 10.77
N LYS A 189 -11.05 26.02 10.50
CA LYS A 189 -11.82 27.22 10.87
C LYS A 189 -13.03 27.44 9.96
N ASN A 190 -12.83 27.34 8.65
CA ASN A 190 -13.79 27.79 7.64
C ASN A 190 -14.53 26.63 6.95
N GLU A 191 -13.84 25.56 6.57
CA GLU A 191 -14.37 24.51 5.68
C GLU A 191 -13.97 23.09 6.10
N PRO A 192 -14.33 22.65 7.32
CA PRO A 192 -13.82 21.38 7.87
C PRO A 192 -14.27 20.13 7.11
N TRP A 193 -15.34 20.24 6.31
CA TRP A 193 -15.84 19.16 5.46
C TRP A 193 -14.82 18.69 4.41
N LYS A 194 -13.88 19.55 4.01
CA LYS A 194 -12.82 19.20 3.03
C LYS A 194 -11.95 18.03 3.50
N LEU A 195 -11.74 17.89 4.80
CA LEU A 195 -10.94 16.80 5.39
C LEU A 195 -11.58 15.42 5.23
N GLY A 196 -12.89 15.36 4.93
CA GLY A 196 -13.60 14.11 4.65
C GLY A 196 -13.35 13.55 3.24
N PHE A 197 -12.69 14.30 2.35
CA PHE A 197 -12.53 13.95 0.93
C PHE A 197 -11.04 13.86 0.52
N SER A 198 -10.41 12.73 0.86
CA SER A 198 -8.95 12.57 0.83
C SER A 198 -8.26 12.81 -0.51
N ARG A 199 -8.80 12.25 -1.60
CA ARG A 199 -7.98 12.01 -2.80
C ARG A 199 -7.88 13.21 -3.75
N LYS A 200 -8.86 14.12 -3.71
CA LYS A 200 -8.94 15.25 -4.66
C LYS A 200 -8.90 16.60 -3.97
N ILE A 201 -9.41 16.71 -2.75
CA ILE A 201 -9.42 17.97 -2.00
C ILE A 201 -8.21 18.02 -1.08
N THR A 202 -8.09 17.09 -0.14
CA THR A 202 -6.97 17.07 0.82
C THR A 202 -5.60 16.91 0.12
N TYR A 203 -5.50 16.04 -0.90
CA TYR A 203 -4.24 15.91 -1.66
C TYR A 203 -3.91 17.16 -2.49
N LYS A 204 -4.90 17.83 -3.09
CA LYS A 204 -4.65 19.03 -3.91
C LYS A 204 -4.28 20.24 -3.05
N GLU A 205 -4.88 20.37 -1.87
CA GLU A 205 -4.69 21.53 -1.00
C GLU A 205 -3.53 21.36 -0.02
N LEU A 206 -3.33 20.15 0.52
CA LEU A 206 -2.34 19.86 1.57
C LEU A 206 -1.20 18.93 1.13
N ASN A 207 -1.22 18.41 -0.11
CA ASN A 207 -0.28 17.38 -0.59
C ASN A 207 -0.22 16.10 0.28
N LEU A 208 -1.22 15.88 1.14
CA LEU A 208 -1.28 14.71 2.01
C LEU A 208 -1.97 13.54 1.30
N SER A 209 -1.20 12.48 1.07
CA SER A 209 -1.74 11.24 0.52
C SER A 209 -2.49 10.43 1.60
N TYR A 210 -3.62 9.82 1.22
CA TYR A 210 -4.39 8.91 2.08
C TYR A 210 -4.85 9.52 3.42
N CYS A 211 -5.11 10.83 3.42
CA CYS A 211 -5.56 11.59 4.58
C CYS A 211 -7.07 11.83 4.49
N GLU A 212 -7.88 11.03 5.20
CA GLU A 212 -9.35 11.13 5.20
C GLU A 212 -9.92 11.02 6.61
N ALA A 213 -10.73 12.00 7.01
CA ALA A 213 -11.55 11.92 8.20
C ALA A 213 -12.83 11.12 7.89
N THR A 214 -13.16 10.15 8.74
CA THR A 214 -14.41 9.38 8.62
C THR A 214 -15.59 10.16 9.17
N TRP A 215 -16.82 9.84 8.73
CA TRP A 215 -18.03 10.46 9.28
C TRP A 215 -18.12 10.25 10.80
N ALA A 216 -17.77 9.05 11.29
CA ALA A 216 -17.70 8.76 12.72
C ALA A 216 -16.71 9.64 13.51
N ALA A 217 -15.64 10.14 12.87
CA ALA A 217 -14.71 11.09 13.48
C ALA A 217 -15.33 12.50 13.56
N PHE A 218 -16.03 12.95 12.51
CA PHE A 218 -16.77 14.22 12.55
C PHE A 218 -17.88 14.21 13.61
N CYS A 219 -18.60 13.09 13.78
CA CYS A 219 -19.62 12.94 14.83
C CYS A 219 -19.05 13.02 16.26
N GLN A 220 -17.75 12.75 16.45
CA GLN A 220 -17.10 12.93 17.76
C GLN A 220 -16.80 14.40 18.07
N CYS A 221 -16.71 15.24 17.04
CA CYS A 221 -16.40 16.67 17.12
C CYS A 221 -17.67 17.50 16.89
N GLU A 222 -18.55 17.57 17.89
CA GLU A 222 -19.83 18.29 17.79
C GLU A 222 -19.64 19.75 17.33
N HIS A 223 -18.70 20.49 17.94
CA HIS A 223 -18.40 21.89 17.56
C HIS A 223 -18.02 22.08 16.09
N LEU A 224 -17.35 21.10 15.49
CA LEU A 224 -16.95 21.15 14.09
C LEU A 224 -18.13 20.80 13.18
N LEU A 225 -18.98 19.87 13.62
CA LEU A 225 -20.17 19.44 12.89
C LEU A 225 -21.15 20.62 12.67
N TRP A 226 -21.34 21.47 13.68
CA TRP A 226 -22.23 22.64 13.58
C TRP A 226 -21.77 23.67 12.54
N LYS A 227 -20.45 23.74 12.25
CA LYS A 227 -19.90 24.66 11.25
C LYS A 227 -20.09 24.17 9.81
N ILE A 228 -20.37 22.89 9.61
CA ILE A 228 -20.54 22.32 8.27
C ILE A 228 -21.96 22.60 7.78
N PRO A 229 -22.15 23.14 6.56
CA PRO A 229 -23.49 23.32 6.01
C PRO A 229 -24.13 21.96 5.66
N ASP A 230 -25.47 21.91 5.68
CA ASP A 230 -26.20 20.64 5.64
C ASP A 230 -26.01 19.86 4.34
N LEU A 231 -25.82 20.56 3.21
CA LEU A 231 -25.49 19.93 1.92
C LEU A 231 -24.19 19.11 2.01
N GLN A 232 -23.15 19.67 2.62
CA GLN A 232 -21.85 19.03 2.77
C GLN A 232 -21.90 17.90 3.81
N LYS A 233 -22.70 18.05 4.88
CA LYS A 233 -22.96 16.94 5.82
C LYS A 233 -23.60 15.76 5.10
N ASN A 234 -24.63 16.02 4.30
CA ASN A 234 -25.32 14.99 3.52
C ASN A 234 -24.37 14.33 2.52
N ALA A 235 -23.53 15.10 1.84
CA ALA A 235 -22.48 14.56 0.97
C ALA A 235 -21.47 13.67 1.72
N LEU A 236 -21.04 14.04 2.93
CA LEU A 236 -20.13 13.24 3.75
C LEU A 236 -20.76 11.91 4.17
N ILE A 237 -22.02 11.90 4.61
CA ILE A 237 -22.77 10.68 4.96
C ILE A 237 -22.87 9.77 3.74
N LEU A 238 -23.25 10.34 2.60
CA LEU A 238 -23.42 9.60 1.35
C LEU A 238 -22.11 8.97 0.86
N TYR A 239 -21.02 9.73 0.93
CA TYR A 239 -19.69 9.27 0.58
C TYR A 239 -19.18 8.18 1.55
N ASP A 240 -19.47 8.30 2.85
CA ASP A 240 -19.14 7.27 3.84
C ASP A 240 -19.87 5.96 3.55
N GLN A 241 -21.17 6.04 3.23
CA GLN A 241 -21.98 4.88 2.87
C GLN A 241 -21.50 4.21 1.58
N LEU A 242 -21.17 4.99 0.55
CA LEU A 242 -20.59 4.48 -0.70
C LEU A 242 -19.27 3.74 -0.43
N LYS A 243 -18.34 4.33 0.34
CA LYS A 243 -17.08 3.65 0.71
C LYS A 243 -17.33 2.39 1.51
N LYS A 244 -18.27 2.42 2.45
CA LYS A 244 -18.61 1.26 3.29
C LYS A 244 -19.04 0.10 2.41
N ARG A 245 -19.93 0.34 1.44
CA ARG A 245 -20.36 -0.65 0.46
C ARG A 245 -19.20 -1.20 -0.36
N CYS A 246 -18.36 -0.34 -0.93
CA CYS A 246 -17.19 -0.80 -1.69
C CYS A 246 -16.20 -1.63 -0.84
N ARG A 247 -16.05 -1.31 0.45
CA ARG A 247 -15.11 -2.01 1.36
C ARG A 247 -15.66 -3.31 1.90
N GLU A 248 -16.92 -3.35 2.30
CA GLU A 248 -17.54 -4.50 2.95
C GLU A 248 -18.05 -5.53 1.94
N MET A 249 -18.62 -5.07 0.83
CA MET A 249 -19.26 -5.94 -0.17
C MET A 249 -18.40 -6.13 -1.44
N GLY A 250 -17.34 -5.33 -1.62
CA GLY A 250 -16.47 -5.41 -2.80
C GLY A 250 -17.06 -4.79 -4.07
N HIS A 251 -18.14 -4.01 -3.97
CA HIS A 251 -18.73 -3.31 -5.11
C HIS A 251 -17.78 -2.24 -5.69
N THR A 252 -17.72 -2.13 -7.02
CA THR A 252 -16.94 -1.09 -7.71
C THR A 252 -17.73 0.21 -7.92
N TYR A 253 -19.06 0.08 -7.98
CA TYR A 253 -20.03 1.16 -8.07
C TYR A 253 -21.29 0.80 -7.29
N GLU A 254 -22.12 1.80 -7.05
CA GLU A 254 -23.46 1.61 -6.49
C GLU A 254 -24.50 2.27 -7.39
N ASP A 255 -25.71 1.71 -7.42
CA ASP A 255 -26.84 2.39 -8.05
C ASP A 255 -27.32 3.54 -7.17
N GLN A 256 -27.67 4.65 -7.80
CA GLN A 256 -28.12 5.86 -7.15
C GLN A 256 -29.39 5.65 -6.32
N ASP A 257 -30.34 4.85 -6.80
CA ASP A 257 -31.62 4.61 -6.13
C ASP A 257 -31.40 3.72 -4.89
N GLU A 258 -30.52 2.72 -4.98
CA GLU A 258 -30.09 1.90 -3.84
C GLU A 258 -29.32 2.72 -2.80
N LEU A 259 -28.43 3.61 -3.26
CA LEU A 259 -27.69 4.49 -2.37
C LEU A 259 -28.63 5.43 -1.61
N ALA A 260 -29.64 5.99 -2.29
CA ALA A 260 -30.70 6.79 -1.66
C ALA A 260 -31.51 5.97 -0.65
N HIS A 261 -31.80 4.71 -0.94
CA HIS A 261 -32.48 3.82 0.00
C HIS A 261 -31.66 3.61 1.29
N PHE A 262 -30.34 3.44 1.19
CA PHE A 262 -29.50 3.24 2.36
C PHE A 262 -29.39 4.45 3.28
N VAL A 263 -29.42 5.67 2.72
CA VAL A 263 -29.35 6.92 3.50
C VAL A 263 -30.73 7.50 3.83
N SER A 264 -31.81 6.78 3.53
CA SER A 264 -33.19 7.23 3.76
C SER A 264 -33.52 7.56 5.22
N LYS A 265 -32.76 7.00 6.17
CA LYS A 265 -32.88 7.32 7.60
C LYS A 265 -32.23 8.64 7.98
N ASP A 266 -31.22 9.06 7.22
CA ASP A 266 -30.40 10.23 7.52
C ASP A 266 -30.85 11.46 6.72
N MET A 267 -31.39 11.28 5.50
CA MET A 267 -31.78 12.39 4.63
C MET A 267 -32.92 12.05 3.65
N SER A 268 -33.59 13.10 3.14
CA SER A 268 -34.60 12.98 2.08
C SER A 268 -33.98 12.69 0.72
N ILE A 269 -34.77 12.11 -0.18
CA ILE A 269 -34.34 11.78 -1.55
C ILE A 269 -33.80 13.04 -2.26
N GLU A 270 -34.49 14.17 -2.18
CA GLU A 270 -34.07 15.44 -2.80
C GLU A 270 -32.66 15.87 -2.37
N HIS A 271 -32.35 15.75 -1.08
CA HIS A 271 -31.02 16.06 -0.56
C HIS A 271 -29.95 15.07 -1.04
N VAL A 272 -30.29 13.82 -1.32
CA VAL A 272 -29.38 12.85 -1.96
C VAL A 272 -28.99 13.33 -3.35
N TRP A 273 -29.96 13.76 -4.18
CA TRP A 273 -29.67 14.26 -5.53
C TRP A 273 -28.80 15.52 -5.51
N GLN A 274 -29.12 16.47 -4.63
CA GLN A 274 -28.31 17.69 -4.45
C GLN A 274 -26.89 17.36 -4.01
N SER A 275 -26.74 16.43 -3.06
CA SER A 275 -25.43 16.01 -2.55
C SER A 275 -24.61 15.26 -3.60
N LEU A 276 -25.25 14.43 -4.43
CA LEU A 276 -24.59 13.74 -5.55
C LEU A 276 -24.11 14.71 -6.62
N GLU A 277 -24.92 15.73 -6.97
CA GLU A 277 -24.51 16.74 -7.94
C GLU A 277 -23.33 17.56 -7.39
N PHE A 278 -23.39 17.97 -6.13
CA PHE A 278 -22.26 18.62 -5.45
C PHE A 278 -21.00 17.76 -5.48
N MET A 279 -21.08 16.47 -5.15
CA MET A 279 -19.92 15.58 -5.16
C MET A 279 -19.37 15.35 -6.57
N LYS A 280 -20.23 15.36 -7.59
CA LYS A 280 -19.81 15.27 -8.99
C LYS A 280 -19.09 16.54 -9.44
N ASP A 281 -19.61 17.72 -9.12
CA ASP A 281 -18.99 19.01 -9.45
C ASP A 281 -17.60 19.16 -8.80
N GLN A 282 -17.48 18.72 -7.55
CA GLN A 282 -16.21 18.67 -6.83
C GLN A 282 -15.28 17.52 -7.27
N ASN A 283 -15.69 16.70 -8.27
CA ASN A 283 -14.96 15.52 -8.75
C ASN A 283 -14.62 14.50 -7.66
N ILE A 284 -15.45 14.42 -6.61
CA ILE A 284 -15.35 13.45 -5.52
C ILE A 284 -15.86 12.08 -5.96
N VAL A 285 -16.95 12.06 -6.75
CA VAL A 285 -17.54 10.86 -7.34
C VAL A 285 -17.68 11.01 -8.84
N ILE A 286 -17.72 9.89 -9.55
CA ILE A 286 -18.02 9.85 -10.98
C ILE A 286 -19.41 9.25 -11.13
N ARG A 287 -20.29 9.92 -11.87
CA ARG A 287 -21.64 9.46 -12.14
C ARG A 287 -21.79 9.13 -13.61
N GLU A 288 -22.12 7.88 -13.90
CA GLU A 288 -22.52 7.43 -15.24
C GLU A 288 -23.95 6.94 -15.21
N LYS A 289 -24.87 7.67 -15.86
CA LYS A 289 -26.30 7.40 -15.81
C LYS A 289 -26.79 7.38 -14.34
N LYS A 290 -27.19 6.20 -13.85
CA LYS A 290 -27.62 5.96 -12.47
C LYS A 290 -26.52 5.38 -11.57
N LEU A 291 -25.36 5.05 -12.12
CA LEU A 291 -24.28 4.42 -11.37
C LEU A 291 -23.34 5.48 -10.80
N VAL A 292 -23.00 5.33 -9.52
CA VAL A 292 -22.11 6.21 -8.78
C VAL A 292 -20.83 5.44 -8.44
N PHE A 293 -19.69 5.97 -8.87
CA PHE A 293 -18.38 5.36 -8.71
C PHE A 293 -17.47 6.22 -7.84
N LEU A 294 -16.60 5.54 -7.09
CA LEU A 294 -15.41 6.17 -6.55
C LEU A 294 -14.40 6.39 -7.71
N PRO A 295 -13.79 7.58 -7.86
CA PRO A 295 -12.97 7.92 -9.03
C PRO A 295 -11.82 6.94 -9.30
N HIS A 296 -11.28 6.35 -8.24
CA HIS A 296 -10.18 5.40 -8.36
C HIS A 296 -10.61 4.00 -8.80
N LEU A 297 -11.80 3.56 -8.43
CA LEU A 297 -12.36 2.27 -8.87
C LEU A 297 -12.79 2.38 -10.33
N TYR A 298 -13.48 3.46 -10.68
CA TYR A 298 -13.82 3.77 -12.06
C TYR A 298 -12.59 3.86 -12.96
N LYS A 299 -11.55 4.60 -12.51
CA LYS A 299 -10.27 4.64 -13.23
C LYS A 299 -9.67 3.24 -13.36
N SER A 300 -9.75 2.42 -12.30
CA SER A 300 -9.18 1.07 -12.34
C SER A 300 -9.89 0.19 -13.39
N GLU A 301 -11.22 0.25 -13.47
CA GLU A 301 -12.00 -0.45 -14.50
C GLU A 301 -11.66 0.03 -15.91
N LYS A 302 -11.60 1.35 -16.12
CA LYS A 302 -11.20 1.92 -17.41
C LYS A 302 -9.78 1.54 -17.80
N ASP A 303 -8.84 1.62 -16.87
CA ASP A 303 -7.43 1.26 -17.11
C ASP A 303 -7.32 -0.21 -17.53
N ILE A 304 -8.08 -1.12 -16.89
CA ILE A 304 -8.12 -2.55 -17.29
C ILE A 304 -8.71 -2.69 -18.70
N ALA A 305 -9.85 -2.06 -18.97
CA ALA A 305 -10.51 -2.14 -20.28
C ALA A 305 -9.62 -1.60 -21.40
N MET A 306 -8.94 -0.46 -21.16
CA MET A 306 -7.98 0.12 -22.10
C MET A 306 -6.77 -0.79 -22.30
N CYS A 307 -6.17 -1.34 -21.23
CA CYS A 307 -5.03 -2.25 -21.36
C CYS A 307 -5.40 -3.51 -22.15
N ILE A 308 -6.56 -4.10 -21.89
CA ILE A 308 -7.05 -5.27 -22.63
C ILE A 308 -7.32 -4.90 -24.09
N GLY A 309 -7.99 -3.77 -24.35
CA GLY A 309 -8.25 -3.28 -25.71
C GLY A 309 -6.95 -3.01 -26.49
N ASP A 310 -5.96 -2.42 -25.84
CA ASP A 310 -4.63 -2.18 -26.39
C ASP A 310 -3.91 -3.49 -26.72
N LEU A 311 -3.94 -4.48 -25.83
CA LEU A 311 -3.34 -5.81 -26.08
C LEU A 311 -4.01 -6.52 -27.25
N MET A 312 -5.34 -6.42 -27.36
CA MET A 312 -6.10 -7.04 -28.43
C MET A 312 -5.91 -6.34 -29.79
N SER A 313 -5.61 -5.03 -29.80
CA SER A 313 -5.48 -4.23 -31.03
C SER A 313 -4.03 -4.10 -31.54
N LYS A 314 -3.04 -4.03 -30.64
CA LYS A 314 -1.63 -3.80 -31.00
C LYS A 314 -0.88 -5.06 -31.43
N CYS A 315 -1.31 -6.24 -30.97
CA CYS A 315 -0.48 -7.45 -31.09
C CYS A 315 -1.06 -8.47 -32.07
N SER A 316 -0.35 -8.72 -33.17
CA SER A 316 -0.42 -9.97 -33.93
C SER A 316 0.24 -11.11 -33.15
N TRP A 317 -0.23 -11.37 -31.93
CA TRP A 317 0.29 -12.46 -31.11
C TRP A 317 -0.01 -13.78 -31.80
N LYS A 318 1.03 -14.42 -32.33
CA LYS A 318 1.01 -15.79 -32.81
C LYS A 318 2.29 -16.45 -32.32
N LEU A 319 2.10 -17.56 -31.63
CA LEU A 319 3.18 -18.41 -31.19
C LEU A 319 3.11 -19.68 -32.02
N ASP A 320 4.09 -19.90 -32.89
CA ASP A 320 4.13 -21.08 -33.76
C ASP A 320 4.63 -22.28 -32.97
N VAL A 321 3.70 -23.10 -32.47
CA VAL A 321 4.00 -24.25 -31.63
C VAL A 321 3.06 -25.40 -31.95
N ASP A 322 3.64 -26.57 -32.20
CA ASP A 322 2.93 -27.83 -32.43
C ASP A 322 2.44 -28.43 -31.09
N VAL A 323 1.24 -28.00 -30.65
CA VAL A 323 0.62 -28.32 -29.35
C VAL A 323 0.51 -29.82 -29.09
N ARG A 324 0.32 -30.64 -30.13
CA ARG A 324 0.14 -32.09 -30.00
C ARG A 324 1.44 -32.82 -29.67
N LYS A 325 2.58 -32.36 -30.19
CA LYS A 325 3.89 -32.94 -29.84
C LYS A 325 4.27 -32.61 -28.40
N LEU A 326 3.94 -31.39 -27.97
CA LEU A 326 4.21 -30.88 -26.62
C LEU A 326 3.63 -31.71 -25.48
N LEU A 327 2.35 -32.08 -25.59
CA LEU A 327 1.67 -32.87 -24.56
C LEU A 327 2.21 -34.30 -24.51
N ASN A 328 2.54 -34.88 -25.67
CA ASN A 328 3.12 -36.22 -25.75
C ASN A 328 4.54 -36.30 -25.15
N THR A 329 5.38 -35.27 -25.33
CA THR A 329 6.74 -35.23 -24.72
C THR A 329 6.69 -34.97 -23.22
N SER A 330 5.71 -34.20 -22.73
CA SER A 330 5.54 -33.91 -21.31
C SER A 330 5.14 -35.15 -20.49
N GLU A 331 4.38 -36.09 -21.06
CA GLU A 331 4.00 -37.33 -20.37
C GLU A 331 5.15 -38.33 -20.29
N ALA A 332 5.98 -38.44 -21.34
CA ALA A 332 7.20 -39.24 -21.32
C ALA A 332 8.22 -38.76 -20.25
N SER A 333 8.26 -37.46 -19.98
CA SER A 333 9.10 -36.89 -18.91
C SER A 333 8.56 -37.13 -17.49
N LYS A 334 7.23 -37.31 -17.32
CA LYS A 334 6.63 -37.68 -16.02
C LYS A 334 6.95 -39.13 -15.64
N GLU A 335 6.91 -40.05 -16.59
CA GLU A 335 7.24 -41.48 -16.35
C GLU A 335 8.71 -41.71 -15.94
N MET A 336 9.61 -40.79 -16.32
CA MET A 336 11.04 -40.89 -16.01
C MET A 336 11.40 -40.33 -14.62
N VAL A 337 10.53 -39.50 -14.04
CA VAL A 337 10.71 -38.95 -12.67
C VAL A 337 10.23 -39.95 -11.62
N ASP A 338 9.13 -40.66 -11.86
CA ASP A 338 8.63 -41.67 -10.91
C ASP A 338 9.53 -42.92 -10.81
N LYS A 339 10.32 -43.23 -11.84
CA LYS A 339 11.29 -44.36 -11.80
C LYS A 339 12.60 -44.07 -11.07
N LYS A 340 12.85 -42.82 -10.65
CA LYS A 340 14.10 -42.44 -9.96
C LYS A 340 14.00 -42.41 -8.43
N MET A 341 12.81 -42.64 -7.86
CA MET A 341 12.59 -42.60 -6.41
C MET A 341 12.43 -43.97 -5.72
N ASP A 342 12.61 -45.08 -6.46
CA ASP A 342 12.59 -46.43 -5.90
C ASP A 342 13.83 -47.22 -6.38
N VAL A 343 15.00 -47.03 -5.74
CA VAL A 343 16.01 -48.07 -5.43
C VAL A 343 17.03 -47.46 -4.47
N SER A 344 16.84 -47.66 -3.15
CA SER A 344 17.92 -48.03 -2.22
C SER A 344 17.31 -48.47 -0.87
N GLN A 345 17.49 -49.76 -0.60
CA GLN A 345 17.12 -50.58 0.57
C GLN A 345 17.47 -49.92 1.93
N ALA A 346 16.59 -49.98 2.96
CA ALA A 346 16.54 -50.99 4.06
C ALA A 346 17.92 -51.26 4.70
N HIS A 347 18.20 -51.17 6.01
CA HIS A 347 17.49 -51.41 7.27
C HIS A 347 18.18 -50.54 8.37
N GLU A 348 17.56 -50.16 9.48
CA GLU A 348 17.61 -50.94 10.73
C GLU A 348 16.44 -50.64 11.68
N MET A 349 16.18 -51.66 12.48
CA MET A 349 15.00 -52.00 13.26
C MET A 349 15.07 -51.37 14.65
N GLU A 350 13.94 -50.92 15.21
CA GLU A 350 13.63 -51.21 16.61
C GLU A 350 12.12 -51.14 16.90
N HIS A 351 11.70 -52.15 17.64
CA HIS A 351 10.32 -52.49 18.01
C HIS A 351 9.66 -51.45 18.92
N LEU A 352 8.32 -51.40 18.92
CA LEU A 352 7.49 -51.78 20.07
C LEU A 352 6.02 -51.88 19.64
N LYS A 353 5.41 -53.02 20.01
CA LYS A 353 3.99 -53.35 19.85
C LYS A 353 3.19 -52.68 20.96
N GLU A 354 1.95 -52.31 20.68
CA GLU A 354 0.86 -52.52 21.65
C GLU A 354 -0.49 -52.67 20.95
N ASP A 355 -1.29 -53.56 21.54
CA ASP A 355 -2.40 -54.30 20.97
C ASP A 355 -3.77 -53.58 21.12
N SER A 356 -4.65 -53.90 20.17
CA SER A 356 -6.05 -54.37 20.37
C SER A 356 -7.27 -53.44 20.51
N LEU A 357 -8.33 -53.92 19.83
CA LEU A 357 -9.76 -54.03 20.18
C LEU A 357 -10.79 -52.96 19.75
N ASP A 358 -11.61 -53.38 18.78
CA ASP A 358 -13.10 -53.39 18.70
C ASP A 358 -13.93 -52.09 18.83
N ASN A 359 -14.76 -51.77 17.82
CA ASN A 359 -16.14 -52.29 17.69
C ASN A 359 -16.96 -51.69 16.52
N HIS A 360 -17.62 -52.58 15.77
CA HIS A 360 -18.94 -52.58 15.07
C HIS A 360 -19.70 -51.24 14.80
N ASN A 361 -20.48 -51.03 13.72
CA ASN A 361 -21.32 -51.97 12.93
C ASN A 361 -21.95 -51.32 11.67
N GLY A 362 -22.29 -52.18 10.67
CA GLY A 362 -23.39 -52.11 9.68
C GLY A 362 -23.41 -50.97 8.62
N GLU A 363 -23.73 -51.17 7.33
CA GLU A 363 -24.50 -52.22 6.64
C GLU A 363 -24.00 -52.48 5.20
N ASN A 364 -24.25 -53.73 4.78
CA ASN A 364 -23.98 -54.40 3.51
C ASN A 364 -24.83 -53.84 2.33
N HIS A 365 -24.47 -53.96 1.04
CA HIS A 365 -24.54 -55.21 0.24
C HIS A 365 -24.08 -54.94 -1.23
N PHE A 366 -23.01 -55.60 -1.71
CA PHE A 366 -22.96 -56.70 -2.73
C PHE A 366 -22.57 -56.24 -4.16
N PRO A 367 -21.96 -57.10 -5.02
CA PRO A 367 -20.92 -58.10 -4.77
C PRO A 367 -19.76 -58.05 -5.81
N GLU A 368 -18.60 -58.57 -5.43
CA GLU A 368 -17.54 -59.01 -6.36
C GLU A 368 -17.85 -60.41 -6.92
N MET A 369 -17.55 -60.63 -8.20
CA MET A 369 -16.95 -61.89 -8.66
C MET A 369 -16.18 -61.67 -9.98
N GLU A 370 -14.86 -61.77 -9.87
CA GLU A 370 -13.82 -62.40 -10.73
C GLU A 370 -14.15 -62.63 -12.23
N VAL A 371 -13.26 -62.50 -13.21
CA VAL A 371 -11.90 -63.03 -13.39
C VAL A 371 -11.30 -62.31 -14.63
N GLY A 372 -9.97 -62.12 -14.70
CA GLY A 372 -9.30 -62.09 -16.01
C GLY A 372 -8.11 -61.16 -16.13
N SER A 373 -6.96 -61.58 -15.60
CA SER A 373 -5.66 -61.06 -16.02
C SER A 373 -5.36 -61.46 -17.47
N VAL A 374 -4.57 -60.61 -18.14
CA VAL A 374 -3.81 -60.81 -19.39
C VAL A 374 -4.49 -60.32 -20.68
N SER A 375 -4.13 -59.11 -21.11
CA SER A 375 -3.20 -58.93 -22.24
C SER A 375 -3.00 -57.45 -22.53
N GLY A 376 -1.75 -57.08 -22.81
CA GLY A 376 -1.36 -55.71 -23.08
C GLY A 376 -2.16 -55.10 -24.22
N THR A 377 -2.78 -53.97 -23.93
CA THR A 377 -3.07 -52.97 -24.94
C THR A 377 -2.44 -51.69 -24.43
N GLN A 378 -1.42 -51.19 -25.13
CA GLN A 378 -0.93 -49.83 -24.94
C GLN A 378 -2.12 -48.90 -25.13
N SER A 379 -2.75 -48.44 -24.04
CA SER A 379 -3.70 -47.34 -24.12
C SER A 379 -2.88 -46.11 -24.44
N LYS A 380 -2.88 -45.72 -25.72
CA LYS A 380 -2.56 -44.37 -26.16
C LYS A 380 -3.28 -43.42 -25.19
N ALA A 381 -2.53 -42.75 -24.31
CA ALA A 381 -3.10 -41.82 -23.35
C ALA A 381 -3.89 -40.77 -24.16
N GLU A 382 -5.20 -40.74 -23.95
CA GLU A 382 -6.08 -39.83 -24.66
C GLU A 382 -5.82 -38.43 -24.10
N VAL A 383 -5.10 -37.62 -24.88
CA VAL A 383 -4.72 -36.26 -24.51
C VAL A 383 -5.99 -35.45 -24.18
N ASP A 384 -6.04 -34.85 -23.00
CA ASP A 384 -7.16 -34.02 -22.55
C ASP A 384 -7.44 -32.89 -23.55
N LEU A 385 -8.58 -33.00 -24.25
CA LEU A 385 -8.97 -32.10 -25.33
C LEU A 385 -9.14 -30.65 -24.85
N ASP A 386 -9.53 -30.45 -23.59
CA ASP A 386 -9.69 -29.11 -23.01
C ASP A 386 -8.33 -28.45 -22.77
N GLN A 387 -7.30 -29.23 -22.39
CA GLN A 387 -5.94 -28.74 -22.24
C GLN A 387 -5.32 -28.38 -23.60
N VAL A 388 -5.57 -29.19 -24.64
CA VAL A 388 -5.15 -28.89 -26.03
C VAL A 388 -5.79 -27.58 -26.49
N THR A 389 -7.10 -27.46 -26.33
CA THR A 389 -7.85 -26.25 -26.72
C THR A 389 -7.35 -25.03 -25.96
N ALA A 390 -7.04 -25.16 -24.66
CA ALA A 390 -6.48 -24.08 -23.87
C ALA A 390 -5.11 -23.66 -24.41
N MET A 391 -4.22 -24.60 -24.73
CA MET A 391 -2.91 -24.30 -25.31
C MET A 391 -3.01 -23.63 -26.68
N GLU A 392 -3.87 -24.13 -27.57
CA GLU A 392 -4.12 -23.50 -28.88
C GLU A 392 -4.61 -22.05 -28.74
N LYS A 393 -5.51 -21.80 -27.78
CA LYS A 393 -5.99 -20.44 -27.47
C LYS A 393 -4.91 -19.55 -26.87
N ILE A 394 -4.01 -20.09 -26.04
CA ILE A 394 -2.86 -19.33 -25.51
C ILE A 394 -1.94 -18.89 -26.65
N CYS A 395 -1.65 -19.78 -27.61
CA CYS A 395 -0.77 -19.48 -28.74
C CYS A 395 -1.37 -18.47 -29.72
N SER A 396 -2.70 -18.47 -29.88
CA SER A 396 -3.38 -17.70 -30.94
C SER A 396 -3.93 -16.33 -30.50
N ASN A 397 -4.13 -16.10 -29.21
CA ASN A 397 -4.75 -14.87 -28.70
C ASN A 397 -3.77 -14.08 -27.82
N PRO A 398 -3.79 -12.74 -27.79
CA PRO A 398 -2.95 -11.95 -26.86
C PRO A 398 -3.51 -11.89 -25.43
N VAL A 399 -4.79 -12.20 -25.23
CA VAL A 399 -5.40 -12.31 -23.90
C VAL A 399 -6.10 -13.66 -23.79
N THR A 400 -5.84 -14.42 -22.72
CA THR A 400 -6.48 -15.72 -22.50
C THR A 400 -6.83 -15.90 -21.03
N ILE A 401 -8.04 -16.38 -20.78
CA ILE A 401 -8.53 -16.73 -19.45
C ILE A 401 -8.82 -18.24 -19.45
N ILE A 402 -8.28 -18.95 -18.46
CA ILE A 402 -8.47 -20.39 -18.29
C ILE A 402 -9.14 -20.61 -16.94
N SER A 403 -10.40 -21.01 -16.97
CA SER A 403 -11.17 -21.34 -15.77
C SER A 403 -11.24 -22.85 -15.58
N GLY A 404 -11.10 -23.34 -14.35
CA GLY A 404 -11.31 -24.76 -14.05
C GLY A 404 -11.30 -25.03 -12.55
N LYS A 405 -11.80 -26.19 -12.13
CA LYS A 405 -11.77 -26.58 -10.70
C LYS A 405 -10.34 -26.82 -10.23
N GLY A 406 -10.16 -26.89 -8.91
CA GLY A 406 -8.89 -27.33 -8.31
C GLY A 406 -8.57 -28.75 -8.79
N GLY A 407 -7.30 -29.01 -9.12
CA GLY A 407 -6.84 -30.31 -9.61
C GLY A 407 -6.87 -30.51 -11.13
N CYS A 408 -7.49 -29.62 -11.90
CA CYS A 408 -7.57 -29.73 -13.38
C CYS A 408 -6.25 -29.39 -14.12
N GLY A 409 -5.10 -29.38 -13.45
CA GLY A 409 -3.79 -29.21 -14.11
C GLY A 409 -3.50 -27.83 -14.74
N LYS A 410 -4.38 -26.81 -14.61
CA LYS A 410 -4.25 -25.49 -15.28
C LYS A 410 -2.85 -24.89 -15.24
N SER A 411 -2.28 -24.69 -14.05
CA SER A 411 -0.95 -24.11 -13.89
C SER A 411 0.14 -25.01 -14.49
N THR A 412 -0.02 -26.33 -14.39
CA THR A 412 0.90 -27.32 -14.98
C THR A 412 0.92 -27.24 -16.50
N THR A 413 -0.25 -27.19 -17.15
CA THR A 413 -0.35 -27.08 -18.62
C THR A 413 0.33 -25.81 -19.14
N VAL A 414 0.07 -24.66 -18.51
CA VAL A 414 0.70 -23.39 -18.89
C VAL A 414 2.21 -23.40 -18.62
N SER A 415 2.64 -24.00 -17.52
CA SER A 415 4.06 -24.12 -17.17
C SER A 415 4.82 -25.01 -18.16
N CYS A 416 4.22 -26.13 -18.58
CA CYS A 416 4.82 -27.02 -19.59
C CYS A 416 5.03 -26.30 -20.92
N LEU A 417 4.04 -25.51 -21.38
CA LEU A 417 4.16 -24.72 -22.61
C LEU A 417 5.36 -23.76 -22.55
N PHE A 418 5.44 -22.91 -21.52
CA PHE A 418 6.51 -21.91 -21.44
C PHE A 418 7.88 -22.49 -21.09
N ARG A 419 7.94 -23.64 -20.41
CA ARG A 419 9.20 -24.35 -20.20
C ARG A 419 9.76 -24.88 -21.51
N HIS A 420 8.92 -25.50 -22.34
CA HIS A 420 9.33 -25.99 -23.64
C HIS A 420 9.78 -24.85 -24.55
N LEU A 421 9.05 -23.73 -24.57
CA LEU A 421 9.45 -22.56 -25.36
C LEU A 421 10.83 -22.03 -24.98
N LYS A 422 11.12 -21.94 -23.68
CA LYS A 422 12.46 -21.54 -23.19
C LYS A 422 13.54 -22.57 -23.53
N GLN A 423 13.20 -23.86 -23.54
CA GLN A 423 14.14 -24.91 -23.90
C GLN A 423 14.49 -24.85 -25.39
N VAL A 424 13.49 -24.67 -26.24
CA VAL A 424 13.68 -24.48 -27.69
C VAL A 424 14.49 -23.20 -27.97
N GLU A 425 14.22 -22.08 -27.28
CA GLU A 425 15.03 -20.86 -27.39
C GLU A 425 16.51 -21.11 -27.05
N LYS A 426 16.79 -21.84 -25.96
CA LYS A 426 18.17 -22.17 -25.56
C LYS A 426 18.87 -23.12 -26.53
N GLU A 427 18.16 -24.10 -27.06
CA GLU A 427 18.70 -25.05 -28.04
C GLU A 427 19.04 -24.34 -29.35
N VAL A 428 18.20 -23.39 -29.79
CA VAL A 428 18.48 -22.56 -30.96
C VAL A 428 19.66 -21.62 -30.71
N GLU A 429 19.75 -20.99 -29.53
CA GLU A 429 20.89 -20.13 -29.18
C GLU A 429 22.20 -20.94 -29.11
N ALA A 430 22.16 -22.15 -28.55
CA ALA A 430 23.31 -23.06 -28.53
C ALA A 430 23.70 -23.51 -29.94
N ALA A 431 22.73 -23.94 -30.76
CA ALA A 431 23.00 -24.34 -32.14
C ALA A 431 23.53 -23.17 -33.00
N SER A 432 23.08 -21.94 -32.73
CA SER A 432 23.60 -20.75 -33.42
C SER A 432 25.04 -20.44 -33.00
N LYS A 433 25.37 -20.59 -31.70
CA LYS A 433 26.75 -20.45 -31.21
C LYS A 433 27.67 -21.55 -31.73
N ASP A 434 27.21 -22.80 -31.71
CA ASP A 434 27.97 -23.93 -32.26
C ASP A 434 28.23 -23.74 -33.77
N PHE A 435 27.26 -23.19 -34.52
CA PHE A 435 27.42 -22.87 -35.94
C PHE A 435 28.39 -21.71 -36.20
N GLU A 436 28.37 -20.67 -35.35
CA GLU A 436 29.34 -19.57 -35.41
C GLU A 436 30.76 -20.03 -35.04
N GLU A 437 30.90 -20.93 -34.06
CA GLU A 437 32.19 -21.53 -33.67
C GLU A 437 32.73 -22.50 -34.73
N ASP A 438 31.87 -23.25 -35.43
CA ASP A 438 32.25 -24.13 -36.54
C ASP A 438 32.67 -23.35 -37.81
N LEU A 439 32.17 -22.12 -37.98
CA LEU A 439 32.51 -21.24 -39.12
C LEU A 439 33.84 -20.48 -38.95
N GLU A 440 34.43 -20.43 -37.76
CA GLU A 440 35.77 -19.86 -37.55
C GLU A 440 36.93 -20.78 -38.02
N ALA A 441 36.63 -21.89 -38.72
CA ALA A 441 37.63 -22.86 -39.20
C ALA A 441 37.88 -22.88 -40.72
N SER A 442 37.37 -21.94 -41.54
CA SER A 442 37.86 -21.81 -42.94
C SER A 442 37.68 -20.41 -43.55
N GLU A 443 38.79 -19.74 -43.85
CA GLU A 443 38.84 -18.46 -44.60
C GLU A 443 38.63 -18.61 -46.13
N GLU A 444 37.81 -19.55 -46.61
CA GLU A 444 37.79 -19.90 -48.04
C GLU A 444 36.40 -19.96 -48.72
N TRP A 445 35.41 -19.15 -48.34
CA TRP A 445 34.17 -19.01 -49.16
C TRP A 445 33.59 -17.59 -49.27
N ASN A 446 34.43 -16.55 -49.20
CA ASN A 446 34.01 -15.18 -49.52
C ASN A 446 34.00 -14.91 -51.04
N THR A 447 33.24 -15.66 -51.85
CA THR A 447 32.92 -15.27 -53.24
C THR A 447 31.75 -16.04 -53.87
N PHE A 448 30.53 -15.96 -53.32
CA PHE A 448 29.33 -16.14 -54.15
C PHE A 448 28.21 -15.21 -53.69
N ASP A 449 27.91 -14.23 -54.53
CA ASP A 449 26.74 -13.38 -54.45
C ASP A 449 25.54 -14.08 -55.12
N HIS A 450 24.36 -13.75 -54.61
CA HIS A 450 22.99 -14.06 -55.09
C HIS A 450 22.27 -15.38 -54.71
N HIS A 451 21.16 -15.15 -53.98
CA HIS A 451 19.91 -15.93 -53.92
C HIS A 451 19.90 -17.27 -53.15
N LEU A 452 19.89 -17.17 -51.83
CA LEU A 452 19.04 -18.05 -51.03
C LEU A 452 18.12 -17.16 -50.19
N GLU A 453 16.83 -17.23 -50.48
CA GLU A 453 15.78 -16.63 -49.67
C GLU A 453 15.93 -17.11 -48.23
N SER A 454 16.48 -16.25 -47.37
CA SER A 454 16.37 -16.35 -45.92
C SER A 454 14.94 -15.98 -45.50
N GLU A 455 13.95 -16.70 -46.04
CA GLU A 455 12.61 -16.79 -45.48
C GLU A 455 12.70 -17.61 -44.20
N ASN A 456 13.19 -16.99 -43.12
CA ASN A 456 12.88 -17.33 -41.72
C ASN A 456 13.42 -16.30 -40.71
N ILE A 457 13.74 -15.07 -41.16
CA ILE A 457 14.04 -13.94 -40.27
C ILE A 457 12.72 -13.26 -39.85
N TYR A 458 11.82 -14.01 -39.21
CA TYR A 458 10.83 -13.41 -38.32
C TYR A 458 11.36 -13.52 -36.89
N THR A 459 12.27 -12.60 -36.56
CA THR A 459 12.54 -12.08 -35.22
C THR A 459 11.98 -12.94 -34.06
N GLN A 460 12.76 -13.92 -33.59
CA GLN A 460 12.52 -14.57 -32.31
C GLN A 460 12.55 -13.51 -31.20
N LYS A 461 11.37 -13.06 -30.76
CA LYS A 461 11.24 -12.17 -29.61
C LYS A 461 11.57 -12.97 -28.36
N ASN A 462 12.66 -12.65 -27.67
CA ASN A 462 13.00 -13.22 -26.35
C ASN A 462 11.77 -13.16 -25.42
N LEU A 463 11.17 -14.33 -25.13
CA LEU A 463 9.94 -14.41 -24.34
C LEU A 463 10.23 -14.34 -22.84
N ASN A 464 10.19 -13.12 -22.29
CA ASN A 464 10.29 -12.91 -20.86
C ASN A 464 8.94 -13.14 -20.17
N VAL A 465 8.77 -14.36 -19.66
CA VAL A 465 7.58 -14.80 -18.93
C VAL A 465 7.66 -14.44 -17.45
N LEU A 466 6.64 -13.74 -16.96
CA LEU A 466 6.46 -13.37 -15.55
C LEU A 466 5.29 -14.14 -14.94
N PHE A 467 5.61 -15.05 -14.02
CA PHE A 467 4.62 -15.78 -13.22
C PHE A 467 4.22 -14.96 -11.99
N THR A 468 2.92 -14.80 -11.79
CA THR A 468 2.38 -14.01 -10.68
C THR A 468 1.23 -14.69 -9.98
N ALA A 469 1.07 -14.38 -8.69
CA ALA A 469 -0.08 -14.80 -7.90
C ALA A 469 -0.51 -13.67 -6.93
N PRO A 470 -1.75 -13.68 -6.42
CA PRO A 470 -2.23 -12.67 -5.47
C PRO A 470 -1.58 -12.81 -4.09
N THR A 471 -1.26 -14.04 -3.66
CA THR A 471 -0.71 -14.35 -2.33
C THR A 471 0.70 -14.93 -2.40
N GLY A 472 1.48 -14.74 -1.32
CA GLY A 472 2.84 -15.28 -1.22
C GLY A 472 2.86 -16.81 -1.25
N ARG A 473 1.90 -17.47 -0.58
CA ARG A 473 1.79 -18.94 -0.59
C ARG A 473 1.51 -19.49 -1.99
N ALA A 474 0.58 -18.87 -2.73
CA ALA A 474 0.29 -19.26 -4.11
C ALA A 474 1.50 -19.01 -5.02
N ALA A 475 2.21 -17.89 -4.86
CA ALA A 475 3.43 -17.62 -5.62
C ALA A 475 4.54 -18.65 -5.31
N SER A 476 4.72 -19.06 -4.05
CA SER A 476 5.69 -20.10 -3.68
C SER A 476 5.34 -21.47 -4.27
N LEU A 477 4.06 -21.87 -4.22
CA LEU A 477 3.60 -23.12 -4.84
C LEU A 477 3.74 -23.08 -6.37
N LEU A 478 3.49 -21.92 -6.98
CA LEU A 478 3.70 -21.72 -8.40
C LEU A 478 5.18 -21.82 -8.77
N HIS A 479 6.06 -21.25 -7.96
CA HIS A 479 7.52 -21.39 -8.13
C HIS A 479 7.97 -22.85 -8.07
N GLU A 480 7.51 -23.61 -7.07
CA GLU A 480 7.83 -25.03 -6.88
C GLU A 480 7.34 -25.90 -8.06
N LYS A 481 6.12 -25.66 -8.55
CA LYS A 481 5.56 -26.41 -9.69
C LYS A 481 6.18 -26.05 -11.04
N THR A 482 6.54 -24.77 -11.22
CA THR A 482 7.06 -24.28 -12.50
C THR A 482 8.58 -24.41 -12.62
N ASN A 483 9.31 -24.44 -11.49
CA ASN A 483 10.75 -24.19 -11.40
C ASN A 483 11.15 -22.83 -12.03
N LEU A 484 10.23 -21.87 -12.10
CA LEU A 484 10.44 -20.53 -12.64
C LEU A 484 10.15 -19.48 -11.57
N PRO A 485 10.84 -18.32 -11.59
CA PRO A 485 10.63 -17.29 -10.59
C PRO A 485 9.19 -16.78 -10.64
N ALA A 486 8.47 -16.92 -9.52
CA ALA A 486 7.12 -16.42 -9.35
C ALA A 486 7.08 -15.32 -8.30
N TYR A 487 6.29 -14.28 -8.55
CA TYR A 487 6.19 -13.11 -7.68
C TYR A 487 4.75 -12.83 -7.30
N THR A 488 4.52 -12.06 -6.24
CA THR A 488 3.19 -11.54 -5.97
C THR A 488 2.91 -10.29 -6.80
N LEU A 489 1.64 -10.05 -7.14
CA LEU A 489 1.24 -8.79 -7.80
C LEU A 489 1.70 -7.55 -6.99
N HIS A 490 1.68 -7.64 -5.66
CA HIS A 490 2.16 -6.60 -4.77
C HIS A 490 3.68 -6.38 -4.84
N GLN A 491 4.48 -7.44 -5.01
CA GLN A 491 5.94 -7.32 -5.17
C GLN A 491 6.30 -6.53 -6.43
N ILE A 492 5.53 -6.66 -7.51
CA ILE A 492 5.73 -5.88 -8.75
C ILE A 492 5.47 -4.40 -8.48
N ILE A 493 4.33 -4.08 -7.84
CA ILE A 493 3.96 -2.70 -7.49
C ILE A 493 5.02 -2.08 -6.57
N TYR A 494 5.46 -2.82 -5.55
CA TYR A 494 6.48 -2.37 -4.62
C TYR A 494 7.83 -2.13 -5.30
N SER A 495 8.25 -3.07 -6.16
CA SER A 495 9.47 -2.94 -6.96
C SER A 495 9.47 -1.67 -7.80
N PHE A 496 8.33 -1.36 -8.45
CA PHE A 496 8.21 -0.14 -9.23
C PHE A 496 8.28 1.13 -8.38
N ARG A 497 7.62 1.14 -7.21
CA ARG A 497 7.65 2.29 -6.29
C ARG A 497 9.07 2.56 -5.77
N SER A 498 9.79 1.51 -5.39
CA SER A 498 11.19 1.60 -4.96
C SER A 498 12.10 2.10 -6.08
N TRP A 499 11.92 1.55 -7.29
CA TRP A 499 12.65 1.99 -8.48
C TRP A 499 12.41 3.48 -8.81
N ARG A 500 11.17 3.98 -8.64
CA ARG A 500 10.88 5.42 -8.84
C ARG A 500 11.52 6.34 -7.80
N GLN A 501 11.87 5.83 -6.63
CA GLN A 501 12.51 6.63 -5.56
C GLN A 501 14.03 6.68 -5.70
N THR A 502 14.62 5.71 -6.38
CA THR A 502 16.01 5.77 -6.83
C THR A 502 16.09 6.62 -8.10
N GLU A 503 17.20 7.31 -8.37
CA GLU A 503 17.39 8.26 -9.49
C GLU A 503 17.33 7.62 -10.91
N GLN A 504 16.63 6.49 -11.06
CA GLN A 504 16.36 5.79 -12.33
C GLN A 504 17.63 5.44 -13.13
N ALA A 505 18.77 5.29 -12.47
CA ALA A 505 20.04 4.98 -13.11
C ALA A 505 20.05 3.63 -13.87
N GLN A 506 19.10 2.74 -13.58
CA GLN A 506 18.95 1.42 -14.21
C GLN A 506 17.51 1.21 -14.68
N ALA A 507 17.32 0.38 -15.72
CA ALA A 507 15.99 -0.02 -16.18
C ALA A 507 15.25 -0.81 -15.08
N TRP A 508 13.92 -0.64 -15.02
CA TRP A 508 13.10 -1.35 -14.04
C TRP A 508 13.20 -2.87 -14.22
N LYS A 509 13.27 -3.63 -13.11
CA LYS A 509 13.44 -5.10 -13.09
C LYS A 509 12.49 -5.87 -14.03
N PHE A 510 11.28 -5.37 -14.24
CA PHE A 510 10.25 -6.02 -15.05
C PHE A 510 10.02 -5.36 -16.43
N SER A 511 10.92 -4.47 -16.85
CA SER A 511 10.81 -3.74 -18.13
C SER A 511 10.81 -4.64 -19.37
N ASN A 512 11.55 -5.74 -19.33
CA ASN A 512 11.65 -6.65 -20.48
C ASN A 512 10.51 -7.68 -20.54
N VAL A 513 9.54 -7.65 -19.62
CA VAL A 513 8.47 -8.66 -19.54
C VAL A 513 7.53 -8.56 -20.74
N THR A 514 7.34 -9.68 -21.43
CA THR A 514 6.47 -9.79 -22.61
C THR A 514 5.21 -10.61 -22.34
N VAL A 515 5.26 -11.56 -21.40
CA VAL A 515 4.14 -12.43 -21.04
C VAL A 515 3.86 -12.32 -19.54
N LEU A 516 2.64 -11.91 -19.17
CA LEU A 516 2.17 -11.92 -17.79
C LEU A 516 1.22 -13.11 -17.56
N ILE A 517 1.54 -13.93 -16.56
CA ILE A 517 0.69 -15.04 -16.11
C ILE A 517 0.22 -14.74 -14.69
N VAL A 518 -1.08 -14.74 -14.48
CA VAL A 518 -1.71 -14.52 -13.17
C VAL A 518 -2.41 -15.80 -12.75
N ASP A 519 -1.82 -16.52 -11.80
CA ASP A 519 -2.47 -17.67 -11.15
C ASP A 519 -3.37 -17.21 -10.01
N GLU A 520 -4.38 -18.01 -9.66
CA GLU A 520 -5.42 -17.66 -8.68
C GLU A 520 -6.11 -16.32 -9.00
N GLY A 521 -6.40 -16.09 -10.28
CA GLY A 521 -7.01 -14.87 -10.82
C GLY A 521 -8.34 -14.48 -10.17
N SER A 522 -9.07 -15.47 -9.64
CA SER A 522 -10.32 -15.28 -8.89
C SER A 522 -10.17 -14.42 -7.63
N LEU A 523 -8.97 -14.39 -7.03
CA LEU A 523 -8.68 -13.62 -5.81
C LEU A 523 -8.11 -12.22 -6.12
N VAL A 524 -7.95 -11.85 -7.39
CA VAL A 524 -7.31 -10.60 -7.78
C VAL A 524 -8.32 -9.45 -7.79
N SER A 525 -8.08 -8.44 -6.95
CA SER A 525 -8.92 -7.23 -6.94
C SER A 525 -8.72 -6.36 -8.18
N VAL A 526 -9.79 -5.67 -8.60
CA VAL A 526 -9.79 -4.70 -9.71
C VAL A 526 -8.68 -3.66 -9.57
N HIS A 527 -8.46 -3.15 -8.36
CA HIS A 527 -7.44 -2.13 -8.13
C HIS A 527 -6.01 -2.66 -8.35
N VAL A 528 -5.71 -3.85 -7.83
CA VAL A 528 -4.37 -4.46 -7.96
C VAL A 528 -4.13 -4.83 -9.43
N LEU A 529 -5.10 -5.45 -10.10
CA LEU A 529 -4.98 -5.82 -11.51
C LEU A 529 -4.73 -4.59 -12.39
N SER A 530 -5.53 -3.54 -12.21
CA SER A 530 -5.37 -2.28 -12.93
C SER A 530 -3.97 -1.69 -12.77
N LEU A 531 -3.46 -1.63 -11.54
CA LEU A 531 -2.12 -1.10 -11.28
C LEU A 531 -1.04 -1.93 -11.96
N VAL A 532 -1.07 -3.26 -11.84
CA VAL A 532 -0.05 -4.12 -12.46
C VAL A 532 -0.11 -4.04 -13.99
N LEU A 533 -1.30 -4.14 -14.59
CA LEU A 533 -1.46 -4.04 -16.04
C LEU A 533 -0.97 -2.70 -16.56
N ARG A 534 -1.37 -1.60 -15.92
CA ARG A 534 -0.94 -0.26 -16.33
C ARG A 534 0.58 -0.10 -16.25
N LEU A 535 1.22 -0.58 -15.18
CA LEU A 535 2.68 -0.54 -15.04
C LEU A 535 3.39 -1.34 -16.15
N LEU A 536 2.88 -2.53 -16.48
CA LEU A 536 3.49 -3.38 -17.51
C LEU A 536 3.18 -2.88 -18.94
N CYS A 537 2.03 -2.28 -19.19
CA CYS A 537 1.72 -1.68 -20.48
C CYS A 537 2.48 -0.36 -20.72
N GLU A 538 2.71 0.45 -19.68
CA GLU A 538 3.41 1.75 -19.80
C GLU A 538 4.94 1.61 -19.76
N HIS A 539 5.46 0.66 -18.98
CA HIS A 539 6.90 0.56 -18.66
C HIS A 539 7.53 -0.79 -19.00
N ALA A 540 6.78 -1.71 -19.62
CA ALA A 540 7.31 -2.97 -20.12
C ALA A 540 6.82 -3.26 -21.55
N GLN A 541 7.28 -4.38 -22.12
CA GLN A 541 6.94 -4.83 -23.48
C GLN A 541 5.80 -5.86 -23.47
N LEU A 542 4.78 -5.65 -22.64
CA LEU A 542 3.70 -6.62 -22.46
C LEU A 542 2.94 -6.86 -23.77
N ALA A 543 2.99 -8.10 -24.24
CA ALA A 543 2.33 -8.56 -25.47
C ALA A 543 1.26 -9.63 -25.21
N LYS A 544 1.32 -10.31 -24.06
CA LYS A 544 0.45 -11.44 -23.72
C LYS A 544 0.03 -11.43 -22.26
N LEU A 545 -1.27 -11.61 -22.02
CA LEU A 545 -1.88 -11.77 -20.71
C LEU A 545 -2.57 -13.14 -20.59
N ILE A 546 -2.26 -13.88 -19.52
CA ILE A 546 -2.89 -15.16 -19.18
C ILE A 546 -3.40 -15.09 -17.75
N ILE A 547 -4.69 -15.35 -17.53
CA ILE A 547 -5.30 -15.42 -16.20
C ILE A 547 -5.81 -16.84 -15.97
N LEU A 548 -5.40 -17.46 -14.87
CA LEU A 548 -5.80 -18.80 -14.45
C LEU A 548 -6.71 -18.68 -13.22
N GLY A 549 -7.88 -19.31 -13.24
CA GLY A 549 -8.88 -19.20 -12.17
C GLY A 549 -9.63 -20.50 -11.89
#